data_AF-A0A8H2XQ21-F1
#
_entry.id   AF-A0A8H2XQ21-F1
#
_cell.length_a   1.000
_cell.length_b   1.000
_cell.length_c   1.000
_cell.angle_alpha   90.00
_cell.angle_beta   90.00
_cell.angle_gamma   90.00
#
_symmetry.space_group_name_H-M   'P 1'
#
loop_
_entity.id
_entity.type
_entity.pdbx_description
1 polymer ?
#
loop_
_entity_poly.entity_id
_entity_poly.type
_entity_poly.pdbx_seq_one_letter_code
_entity_poly.pdbx_strand_id
1 'polypeptide(L)'
;MAQMRTLHVRLVAQLPVGAAPPVIDIPFPPDWTKCDACKKTFPSSLSPNHDQSDRHLIRLRIFNYQNFLSRSESNQRGIEVQGSQDGINLGTHDHNLGAITPTTVLLTCSGQTPVSFLQARVSSSVGVQNLAGGQNYFLVTTATVQLPVSIEPQNSVAAQVQFNPQGRRGRFEDRLEFVFRDQGGTFVITRRVKAVAGNEDLDALAPITPYRRPPRVDDSDSDEDIVEVGRGAGIGAGPRVQYLPERALNVDGIPEQMRELLTSGPDGSSVEDRAHWSNLVHAEHLQAEIELKRFNMNNVTLEHVNNYYRPSVIVGDKIKVRPHTNNPGEVWFRGV
;
A
#
# COMPACT_ATOMS: atom_id res chain seq x y z
N MET A 1 18.48 -32.57 -11.56
CA MET A 1 18.35 -31.66 -10.40
C MET A 1 19.61 -31.57 -9.53
N ALA A 2 20.26 -32.68 -9.17
CA ALA A 2 21.45 -32.64 -8.30
C ALA A 2 22.60 -31.77 -8.84
N GLN A 3 22.95 -31.87 -10.13
CA GLN A 3 24.01 -31.07 -10.76
C GLN A 3 23.73 -29.55 -10.79
N MET A 4 22.46 -29.12 -10.93
CA MET A 4 22.10 -27.70 -10.93
C MET A 4 22.22 -27.09 -9.53
N ARG A 5 21.91 -27.85 -8.47
CA ARG A 5 22.12 -27.41 -7.08
C ARG A 5 23.59 -27.12 -6.80
N THR A 6 24.50 -27.99 -7.26
CA THR A 6 25.95 -27.83 -7.01
C THR A 6 26.52 -26.60 -7.72
N LEU A 7 26.06 -26.31 -8.94
CA LEU A 7 26.48 -25.12 -9.68
C LEU A 7 25.97 -23.82 -9.05
N HIS A 8 24.72 -23.80 -8.58
CA HIS A 8 24.15 -22.61 -7.93
C HIS A 8 24.87 -22.27 -6.62
N VAL A 9 25.12 -23.26 -5.76
CA VAL A 9 25.84 -23.06 -4.49
C VAL A 9 27.25 -22.52 -4.74
N ARG A 10 27.94 -23.03 -5.76
CA ARG A 10 29.29 -22.57 -6.12
C ARG A 10 29.30 -21.14 -6.67
N LEU A 11 28.30 -20.77 -7.48
CA LEU A 11 28.17 -19.41 -8.00
C LEU A 11 27.81 -18.41 -6.89
N VAL A 12 26.93 -18.78 -5.96
CA VAL A 12 26.55 -17.93 -4.82
C VAL A 12 27.73 -17.71 -3.87
N ALA A 13 28.53 -18.75 -3.60
CA ALA A 13 29.70 -18.65 -2.73
C ALA A 13 30.85 -17.79 -3.30
N GLN A 14 30.85 -17.52 -4.60
CA GLN A 14 31.86 -16.69 -5.27
C GLN A 14 31.49 -15.20 -5.32
N LEU A 15 30.31 -14.82 -4.83
CA LEU A 15 29.87 -13.43 -4.87
C LEU A 15 30.45 -12.62 -3.71
N PRO A 16 30.89 -11.38 -3.96
CA PRO A 16 31.26 -10.45 -2.90
C PRO A 16 30.10 -10.26 -1.93
N VAL A 17 30.40 -10.18 -0.64
CA VAL A 17 29.41 -9.83 0.39
C VAL A 17 28.82 -8.46 0.04
N GLY A 18 27.52 -8.43 -0.29
CA GLY A 18 26.79 -7.23 -0.68
C GLY A 18 26.53 -7.07 -2.19
N ALA A 19 27.07 -7.95 -3.04
CA ALA A 19 26.67 -8.00 -4.45
C ALA A 19 25.26 -8.62 -4.56
N ALA A 20 24.39 -8.01 -5.38
CA ALA A 20 23.10 -8.62 -5.69
C ALA A 20 23.34 -9.98 -6.35
N PRO A 21 22.61 -11.05 -5.93
CA PRO A 21 22.78 -12.35 -6.55
C PRO A 21 22.50 -12.27 -8.05
N PRO A 22 23.33 -12.87 -8.92
CA PRO A 22 23.11 -12.87 -10.34
C PRO A 22 21.77 -13.56 -10.60
N VAL A 23 20.90 -12.88 -11.35
CA VAL A 23 19.65 -13.47 -11.81
C VAL A 23 20.03 -14.51 -12.86
N ILE A 24 20.08 -15.77 -12.44
CA ILE A 24 20.29 -16.90 -13.36
C ILE A 24 18.95 -17.16 -14.03
N ASP A 25 18.81 -16.73 -15.28
CA ASP A 25 17.68 -17.11 -16.11
C ASP A 25 17.81 -18.60 -16.45
N ILE A 26 17.06 -19.44 -15.72
CA ILE A 26 16.96 -20.86 -16.02
C ILE A 26 16.18 -20.98 -17.33
N PRO A 27 16.78 -21.53 -18.42
CA PRO A 27 16.07 -21.69 -19.67
C PRO A 27 14.84 -22.57 -19.45
N PHE A 28 13.70 -22.12 -19.98
CA PHE A 28 12.47 -22.89 -19.89
C PHE A 28 12.64 -24.22 -20.65
N PRO A 29 12.03 -25.32 -20.17
CA PRO A 29 11.96 -26.53 -20.96
C PRO A 29 11.37 -26.22 -22.35
N PRO A 30 11.80 -26.95 -23.41
CA PRO A 30 11.09 -26.88 -24.68
C PRO A 30 9.60 -27.17 -24.43
N ASP A 31 8.73 -26.49 -25.18
CA ASP A 31 7.26 -26.58 -25.05
C ASP A 31 6.64 -25.95 -23.80
N TRP A 32 7.33 -25.00 -23.15
CA TRP A 32 6.75 -24.17 -22.10
C TRP A 32 6.68 -22.71 -22.52
N THR A 33 5.56 -22.05 -22.22
CA THR A 33 5.37 -20.61 -22.42
C THR A 33 5.21 -19.90 -21.08
N LYS A 34 5.68 -18.65 -21.04
CA LYS A 34 5.52 -17.75 -19.89
C LYS A 34 4.49 -16.68 -20.24
N CYS A 35 3.45 -16.55 -19.42
CA CYS A 35 2.53 -15.43 -19.52
C CYS A 35 3.05 -14.26 -18.65
N ASP A 36 3.37 -13.13 -19.27
CA ASP A 36 3.85 -11.96 -18.54
C ASP A 36 2.80 -11.28 -17.67
N ALA A 37 1.53 -11.29 -18.09
CA ALA A 37 0.44 -10.74 -17.30
C ALA A 37 0.18 -11.57 -16.03
N CYS A 38 0.29 -12.90 -16.12
CA CYS A 38 0.05 -13.78 -14.99
C CYS A 38 1.30 -14.10 -14.17
N LYS A 39 2.50 -13.85 -14.72
CA LYS A 39 3.80 -14.30 -14.21
C LYS A 39 3.83 -15.81 -13.92
N LYS A 40 3.19 -16.60 -14.80
CA LYS A 40 3.11 -18.06 -14.72
C LYS A 40 3.72 -18.70 -15.96
N THR A 41 4.35 -19.86 -15.76
CA THR A 41 4.88 -20.71 -16.81
C THR A 41 4.06 -21.99 -16.89
N PHE A 42 3.70 -22.41 -18.10
CA PHE A 42 2.89 -23.62 -18.32
C PHE A 42 3.22 -24.25 -19.68
N PRO A 43 2.85 -25.53 -19.91
CA PRO A 43 3.02 -26.17 -21.21
C PRO A 43 2.31 -25.41 -22.34
N SER A 44 2.95 -25.27 -23.50
CA SER A 44 2.44 -24.52 -24.65
C SER A 44 1.05 -24.98 -25.11
N SER A 45 0.74 -26.28 -24.95
CA SER A 45 -0.57 -26.86 -25.25
C SER A 45 -1.73 -26.27 -24.43
N LEU A 46 -1.45 -25.69 -23.26
CA LEU A 46 -2.44 -25.07 -22.38
C LEU A 46 -2.59 -23.56 -22.61
N SER A 47 -1.81 -22.94 -23.50
CA SER A 47 -1.87 -21.49 -23.76
C SER A 47 -3.26 -20.99 -24.18
N PRO A 48 -3.95 -21.65 -25.14
CA PRO A 48 -5.26 -21.16 -25.58
C PRO A 48 -6.30 -21.14 -24.44
N ASN A 49 -6.28 -22.17 -23.60
CA ASN A 49 -7.17 -22.25 -22.44
C ASN A 49 -6.80 -21.22 -21.36
N HIS A 50 -5.50 -20.96 -21.18
CA HIS A 50 -5.02 -19.93 -20.27
C HIS A 50 -5.49 -18.54 -20.69
N ASP A 51 -5.31 -18.20 -21.96
CA ASP A 51 -5.58 -16.87 -22.51
C ASP A 51 -7.08 -16.53 -22.48
N GLN A 52 -7.95 -17.54 -22.56
CA GLN A 52 -9.41 -17.38 -22.47
C GLN A 52 -9.94 -17.36 -21.03
N SER A 53 -9.12 -17.68 -20.03
CA SER A 53 -9.60 -17.74 -18.64
C SER A 53 -9.90 -16.34 -18.08
N ASP A 54 -11.00 -16.18 -17.33
CA ASP A 54 -11.36 -14.89 -16.71
C ASP A 54 -10.23 -14.31 -15.83
N ARG A 55 -9.54 -15.20 -15.11
CA ARG A 55 -8.37 -14.83 -14.28
C ARG A 55 -7.25 -14.24 -15.12
N HIS A 56 -7.00 -14.76 -16.32
CA HIS A 56 -6.03 -14.20 -17.25
C HIS A 56 -6.52 -12.85 -17.78
N LEU A 57 -7.76 -12.74 -18.24
CA LEU A 57 -8.30 -11.49 -18.82
C LEU A 57 -8.26 -10.32 -17.82
N ILE A 58 -8.58 -10.57 -16.55
CA ILE A 58 -8.48 -9.55 -15.47
C ILE A 58 -7.02 -9.13 -15.29
N ARG A 59 -6.09 -10.09 -15.19
CA ARG A 59 -4.66 -9.79 -15.02
C ARG A 59 -4.06 -9.11 -16.24
N LEU A 60 -4.46 -9.50 -17.44
CA LEU A 60 -4.05 -8.88 -18.69
C LEU A 60 -4.51 -7.41 -18.75
N ARG A 61 -5.74 -7.11 -18.31
CA ARG A 61 -6.21 -5.73 -18.21
C ARG A 61 -5.37 -4.90 -17.24
N ILE A 62 -5.09 -5.43 -16.05
CA ILE A 62 -4.22 -4.76 -15.06
C ILE A 62 -2.81 -4.57 -15.60
N PHE A 63 -2.25 -5.60 -16.22
CA PHE A 63 -0.92 -5.58 -16.82
C PHE A 63 -0.82 -4.55 -17.95
N ASN A 64 -1.80 -4.51 -18.86
CA ASN A 64 -1.86 -3.54 -19.94
C ASN A 64 -1.99 -2.11 -19.39
N TYR A 65 -2.81 -1.91 -18.37
CA TYR A 65 -2.94 -0.63 -17.69
C TYR A 65 -1.61 -0.18 -17.04
N GLN A 66 -0.94 -1.08 -16.32
CA GLN A 66 0.36 -0.81 -15.70
C GLN A 66 1.44 -0.51 -16.74
N ASN A 67 1.48 -1.27 -17.83
CA ASN A 67 2.42 -1.01 -18.93
C ASN A 67 2.14 0.32 -19.62
N PHE A 68 0.86 0.65 -19.85
CA PHE A 68 0.49 1.93 -20.43
C PHE A 68 0.93 3.09 -19.53
N LEU A 69 0.68 2.98 -18.23
CA LEU A 69 1.07 3.95 -17.21
C LEU A 69 2.60 4.10 -17.12
N SER A 70 3.34 2.99 -17.10
CA SER A 70 4.81 3.02 -17.08
C SER A 70 5.39 3.65 -18.34
N ARG A 71 4.82 3.34 -19.52
CA ARG A 71 5.22 3.98 -20.77
C ARG A 71 4.91 5.48 -20.73
N SER A 72 3.71 5.88 -20.29
CA SER A 72 3.33 7.30 -20.20
C SER A 72 4.18 8.06 -19.19
N GLU A 73 4.67 7.42 -18.12
CA GLU A 73 5.60 8.01 -17.16
C GLU A 73 7.01 8.29 -17.73
N SER A 74 7.40 7.69 -18.86
CA SER A 74 8.66 7.99 -19.54
C SER A 74 8.56 9.12 -20.59
N ASN A 75 9.68 9.71 -20.98
CA ASN A 75 9.75 10.55 -22.18
C ASN A 75 9.42 9.68 -23.41
N GLN A 76 8.64 10.21 -24.35
CA GLN A 76 8.19 9.45 -25.52
C GLN A 76 8.39 10.24 -26.80
N ARG A 77 8.73 9.54 -27.89
CA ARG A 77 8.76 10.06 -29.26
C ARG A 77 9.54 11.38 -29.41
N GLY A 78 10.66 11.50 -28.69
CA GLY A 78 11.51 12.69 -28.70
C GLY A 78 10.93 13.89 -27.96
N ILE A 79 9.91 13.71 -27.12
CA ILE A 79 9.40 14.75 -26.21
C ILE A 79 9.93 14.50 -24.80
N GLU A 80 10.60 15.52 -24.29
CA GLU A 80 11.17 15.57 -22.95
C GLU A 80 10.39 16.57 -22.09
N VAL A 81 9.89 16.09 -20.95
CA VAL A 81 9.19 16.94 -19.98
C VAL A 81 10.17 17.30 -18.86
N GLN A 82 10.41 18.60 -18.67
CA GLN A 82 11.29 19.10 -17.63
C GLN A 82 10.78 18.70 -16.24
N GLY A 83 11.67 18.11 -15.44
CA GLY A 83 11.37 17.58 -14.12
C GLY A 83 12.14 16.29 -13.88
N SER A 84 12.21 15.85 -12.62
CA SER A 84 12.78 14.54 -12.30
C SER A 84 11.89 13.43 -12.85
N GLN A 85 12.47 12.24 -13.11
CA GLN A 85 11.66 11.05 -13.43
C GLN A 85 10.68 10.69 -12.29
N ASP A 86 11.00 11.12 -11.05
CA ASP A 86 10.15 10.95 -9.86
C ASP A 86 8.94 11.90 -9.83
N GLY A 87 8.87 12.84 -10.78
CA GLY A 87 7.78 13.81 -10.93
C GLY A 87 8.21 15.27 -10.74
N ILE A 88 7.21 16.12 -10.66
CA ILE A 88 7.30 17.57 -10.43
C ILE A 88 6.95 17.82 -8.97
N ASN A 89 7.94 18.25 -8.19
CA ASN A 89 7.73 18.67 -6.81
C ASN A 89 7.60 20.19 -6.77
N LEU A 90 6.43 20.68 -6.37
CA LEU A 90 6.16 22.10 -6.20
C LEU A 90 6.68 22.63 -4.85
N GLY A 91 7.08 21.72 -3.95
CA GLY A 91 7.63 22.03 -2.64
C GLY A 91 6.55 22.20 -1.57
N THR A 92 6.94 22.86 -0.49
CA THR A 92 6.08 23.18 0.65
C THR A 92 5.52 24.58 0.49
N HIS A 93 4.21 24.72 0.54
CA HIS A 93 3.49 25.99 0.45
C HIS A 93 2.68 26.22 1.72
N ASP A 94 2.63 27.46 2.21
CA ASP A 94 1.74 27.80 3.31
C ASP A 94 0.27 27.64 2.86
N HIS A 95 -0.50 26.86 3.61
CA HIS A 95 -1.94 26.71 3.44
C HIS A 95 -2.73 28.03 3.54
N ASN A 96 -2.17 29.07 4.16
CA ASN A 96 -2.83 30.36 4.37
C ASN A 96 -2.48 31.41 3.29
N LEU A 97 -1.36 31.25 2.58
CA LEU A 97 -0.96 32.21 1.55
C LEU A 97 -1.81 31.97 0.30
N GLY A 98 -2.53 33.03 -0.11
CA GLY A 98 -3.28 33.03 -1.37
C GLY A 98 -2.37 32.90 -2.60
N ALA A 99 -3.01 32.64 -3.75
CA ALA A 99 -2.44 32.56 -5.11
C ALA A 99 -0.93 32.25 -5.19
N ILE A 100 -0.61 30.96 -5.20
CA ILE A 100 0.76 30.45 -5.37
C ILE A 100 1.30 30.76 -6.77
N THR A 101 2.58 31.12 -6.84
CA THR A 101 3.31 31.36 -8.09
C THR A 101 3.29 30.09 -8.94
N PRO A 102 2.81 30.16 -10.21
CA PRO A 102 2.78 28.99 -11.08
C PRO A 102 4.20 28.49 -11.35
N THR A 103 4.39 27.18 -11.23
CA THR A 103 5.64 26.53 -11.61
C THR A 103 5.62 26.21 -13.10
N THR A 104 6.67 26.63 -13.81
CA THR A 104 6.78 26.38 -15.25
C THR A 104 7.43 25.04 -15.51
N VAL A 105 6.80 24.23 -16.35
CA VAL A 105 7.25 22.93 -16.85
C VAL A 105 7.50 23.07 -18.35
N LEU A 106 8.76 22.94 -18.77
CA LEU A 106 9.12 22.98 -20.19
C LEU A 106 8.90 21.62 -20.85
N LEU A 107 8.23 21.64 -22.00
CA LEU A 107 8.02 20.50 -22.89
C LEU A 107 8.94 20.70 -24.11
N THR A 108 10.04 19.96 -24.19
CA THR A 108 11.07 20.14 -25.22
C THR A 108 11.00 19.01 -26.25
N CYS A 109 11.06 19.35 -27.54
CA CYS A 109 11.15 18.37 -28.61
C CYS A 109 12.62 18.11 -28.98
N SER A 110 13.19 17.02 -28.45
CA SER A 110 14.51 16.51 -28.84
C SER A 110 14.46 15.60 -30.08
N GLY A 111 13.27 15.24 -30.55
CA GLY A 111 13.06 14.46 -31.78
C GLY A 111 13.33 15.25 -33.07
N GLN A 112 13.45 14.54 -34.19
CA GLN A 112 13.64 15.14 -35.52
C GLN A 112 12.31 15.55 -36.19
N THR A 113 11.18 15.03 -35.72
CA THR A 113 9.86 15.30 -36.29
C THR A 113 9.08 16.25 -35.38
N PRO A 114 8.35 17.23 -35.95
CA PRO A 114 7.50 18.10 -35.16
C PRO A 114 6.36 17.32 -34.50
N VAL A 115 5.98 17.74 -33.29
CA VAL A 115 4.91 17.11 -32.51
C VAL A 115 3.89 18.18 -32.11
N SER A 116 2.60 17.89 -32.30
CA SER A 116 1.53 18.78 -31.87
C SER A 116 1.18 18.54 -30.40
N PHE A 117 1.32 19.56 -29.56
CA PHE A 117 0.82 19.57 -28.19
C PHE A 117 -0.66 19.97 -28.19
N LEU A 118 -1.52 19.05 -27.76
CA LEU A 118 -2.97 19.20 -27.85
C LEU A 118 -3.58 19.77 -26.57
N GLN A 119 -3.16 19.26 -25.41
CA GLN A 119 -3.76 19.59 -24.12
C GLN A 119 -2.84 19.19 -22.97
N ALA A 120 -2.87 19.96 -21.88
CA ALA A 120 -2.46 19.50 -20.57
C ALA A 120 -3.63 19.49 -19.59
N ARG A 121 -3.69 18.49 -18.71
CA ARG A 121 -4.72 18.36 -17.67
C ARG A 121 -4.17 17.61 -16.46
N VAL A 122 -4.91 17.63 -15.36
CA VAL A 122 -4.64 16.84 -14.16
C VAL A 122 -5.55 15.61 -14.13
N SER A 123 -5.06 14.45 -13.68
CA SER A 123 -5.87 13.23 -13.65
C SER A 123 -7.09 13.37 -12.73
N SER A 124 -7.00 14.14 -11.63
CA SER A 124 -8.17 14.41 -10.76
C SER A 124 -9.32 15.09 -11.50
N SER A 125 -9.03 15.82 -12.59
CA SER A 125 -10.08 16.44 -13.41
C SER A 125 -10.87 15.43 -14.24
N VAL A 126 -10.31 14.24 -14.46
CA VAL A 126 -10.92 13.16 -15.24
C VAL A 126 -11.81 12.31 -14.31
N GLY A 127 -13.05 12.75 -14.11
CA GLY A 127 -14.06 12.06 -13.29
C GLY A 127 -14.85 12.98 -12.36
N VAL A 128 -14.27 14.14 -12.04
CA VAL A 128 -14.91 15.18 -11.22
C VAL A 128 -15.88 16.05 -12.01
N GLN A 129 -15.83 16.06 -13.36
CA GLN A 129 -16.65 16.95 -14.20
C GLN A 129 -18.17 16.81 -13.96
N ASN A 130 -18.64 15.70 -13.37
CA ASN A 130 -20.06 15.47 -13.12
C ASN A 130 -20.47 15.64 -11.64
N LEU A 131 -19.52 15.86 -10.73
CA LEU A 131 -19.81 16.07 -9.31
C LEU A 131 -19.58 17.54 -8.97
N ALA A 132 -20.68 18.29 -8.85
CA ALA A 132 -20.67 19.67 -8.38
C ALA A 132 -20.02 19.72 -6.99
N GLY A 133 -18.73 20.07 -6.95
CA GLY A 133 -17.95 20.17 -5.72
C GLY A 133 -16.65 19.38 -5.66
N GLY A 134 -16.26 18.63 -6.70
CA GLY A 134 -14.93 18.02 -6.69
C GLY A 134 -13.85 19.11 -6.80
N GLN A 135 -13.05 19.22 -5.75
CA GLN A 135 -11.98 20.21 -5.65
C GLN A 135 -10.71 19.67 -6.32
N ASN A 136 -10.25 20.36 -7.37
CA ASN A 136 -8.92 20.13 -7.94
C ASN A 136 -7.93 21.06 -7.23
N TYR A 137 -6.92 20.48 -6.58
CA TYR A 137 -5.86 21.26 -5.92
C TYR A 137 -4.74 21.66 -6.88
N PHE A 138 -4.66 20.99 -8.04
CA PHE A 138 -3.72 21.31 -9.09
C PHE A 138 -4.47 21.84 -10.31
N LEU A 139 -3.97 22.94 -10.86
CA LEU A 139 -4.44 23.52 -12.10
C LEU A 139 -3.27 23.57 -13.08
N VAL A 140 -3.50 23.14 -14.31
CA VAL A 140 -2.52 23.26 -15.38
C VAL A 140 -3.06 24.22 -16.42
N THR A 141 -2.29 25.24 -16.72
CA THR A 141 -2.54 26.19 -17.80
C THR A 141 -1.39 26.13 -18.80
N THR A 142 -1.68 26.42 -20.06
CA THR A 142 -0.66 26.54 -21.09
C THR A 142 -0.39 28.02 -21.33
N ALA A 143 0.88 28.43 -21.39
CA ALA A 143 1.21 29.83 -21.66
C ALA A 143 0.71 30.28 -23.04
N THR A 144 0.60 29.32 -23.98
CA THR A 144 0.06 29.56 -25.32
C THR A 144 -1.46 29.57 -25.29
N VAL A 145 -2.05 30.64 -25.81
CA VAL A 145 -3.51 30.87 -25.84
C VAL A 145 -4.23 29.95 -26.85
N GLN A 146 -3.54 29.46 -27.87
CA GLN A 146 -4.12 28.66 -28.95
C GLN A 146 -3.55 27.24 -28.94
N LEU A 147 -4.35 26.27 -28.49
CA LEU A 147 -4.09 24.84 -28.68
C LEU A 147 -4.89 24.37 -29.92
N PRO A 148 -4.34 23.45 -30.74
CA PRO A 148 -3.05 22.77 -30.57
C PRO A 148 -1.84 23.63 -30.99
N VAL A 149 -0.66 23.35 -30.42
CA VAL A 149 0.61 24.03 -30.74
C VAL A 149 1.59 23.03 -31.37
N SER A 150 2.21 23.37 -32.51
CA SER A 150 3.32 22.58 -33.08
C SER A 150 4.61 22.87 -32.30
N ILE A 151 5.24 21.83 -31.77
CA ILE A 151 6.57 21.90 -31.17
C ILE A 151 7.56 21.40 -32.23
N GLU A 152 8.24 22.33 -32.89
CA GLU A 152 9.30 22.03 -33.84
C GLU A 152 10.52 21.39 -33.15
N PRO A 153 11.36 20.64 -33.87
CA PRO A 153 12.61 20.11 -33.34
C PRO A 153 13.45 21.19 -32.65
N GLN A 154 14.01 20.87 -31.47
CA GLN A 154 14.80 21.75 -30.60
C GLN A 154 14.04 22.92 -29.97
N ASN A 155 12.74 23.08 -30.24
CA ASN A 155 11.91 24.07 -29.57
C ASN A 155 11.24 23.50 -28.32
N SER A 156 10.77 24.41 -27.46
CA SER A 156 10.06 24.06 -26.25
C SER A 156 8.78 24.87 -26.06
N VAL A 157 7.82 24.30 -25.35
CA VAL A 157 6.57 24.96 -24.93
C VAL A 157 6.45 24.89 -23.42
N ALA A 158 6.03 25.99 -22.82
CA ALA A 158 5.84 26.09 -21.37
C ALA A 158 4.39 25.75 -20.97
N ALA A 159 4.25 24.78 -20.06
CA ALA A 159 3.04 24.57 -19.27
C ALA A 159 3.25 25.14 -17.87
N GLN A 160 2.23 25.75 -17.29
CA GLN A 160 2.24 26.30 -15.94
C GLN A 160 1.38 25.43 -15.04
N VAL A 161 1.94 25.03 -13.90
CA VAL A 161 1.26 24.24 -12.88
C VAL A 161 1.07 25.10 -11.65
N GLN A 162 -0.17 25.29 -11.27
CA GLN A 162 -0.54 26.02 -10.07
C GLN A 162 -1.09 25.03 -9.03
N PHE A 163 -0.64 25.19 -7.80
CA PHE A 163 -1.17 24.47 -6.65
C PHE A 163 -2.04 25.41 -5.80
N ASN A 164 -3.17 24.93 -5.31
CA ASN A 164 -4.03 25.65 -4.39
C ASN A 164 -4.62 24.66 -3.37
N PRO A 165 -4.14 24.66 -2.12
CA PRO A 165 -4.62 23.74 -1.09
C PRO A 165 -5.98 24.12 -0.50
N GLN A 166 -6.54 25.28 -0.84
CA GLN A 166 -7.86 25.74 -0.39
C GLN A 166 -8.02 25.69 1.15
N GLY A 167 -6.97 26.09 1.88
CA GLY A 167 -6.94 26.09 3.35
C GLY A 167 -6.74 24.72 4.00
N ARG A 168 -6.58 23.63 3.23
CA ARG A 168 -6.32 22.30 3.77
C ARG A 168 -4.82 22.06 3.96
N ARG A 169 -4.44 21.47 5.08
CA ARG A 169 -3.06 21.03 5.35
C ARG A 169 -2.87 19.59 4.90
N GLY A 170 -1.66 19.23 4.51
CA GLY A 170 -1.29 17.85 4.21
C GLY A 170 -0.43 17.68 2.96
N ARG A 171 -0.32 16.44 2.50
CA ARG A 171 0.39 16.06 1.28
C ARG A 171 -0.61 15.88 0.15
N PHE A 172 -0.32 16.50 -0.98
CA PHE A 172 -1.14 16.46 -2.17
C PHE A 172 -0.34 15.81 -3.28
N GLU A 173 -0.92 14.78 -3.89
CA GLU A 173 -0.33 14.08 -5.03
C GLU A 173 -1.37 13.99 -6.14
N ASP A 174 -0.94 14.24 -7.37
CA ASP A 174 -1.76 14.07 -8.57
C ASP A 174 -0.87 13.71 -9.76
N ARG A 175 -1.44 13.63 -10.95
CA ARG A 175 -0.75 13.31 -12.20
C ARG A 175 -1.10 14.33 -13.26
N LEU A 176 -0.08 14.93 -13.85
CA LEU A 176 -0.20 15.77 -15.03
C LEU A 176 -0.20 14.89 -16.27
N GLU A 177 -1.18 15.07 -17.14
CA GLU A 177 -1.30 14.39 -18.42
C GLU A 177 -1.09 15.41 -19.54
N PHE A 178 -0.02 15.22 -20.31
CA PHE A 178 0.29 16.00 -21.50
C PHE A 178 -0.05 15.16 -22.73
N VAL A 179 -1.02 15.64 -23.52
CA VAL A 179 -1.52 14.93 -24.71
C VAL A 179 -0.87 15.50 -25.95
N PHE A 180 -0.26 14.62 -26.74
CA PHE A 180 0.47 14.96 -27.96
C PHE A 180 -0.08 14.19 -29.16
N ARG A 181 0.22 14.69 -30.36
CA ARG A 181 -0.05 14.02 -31.63
C ARG A 181 1.14 14.17 -32.56
N ASP A 182 1.53 13.08 -33.19
CA ASP A 182 2.51 13.05 -34.27
C ASP A 182 1.92 12.31 -35.50
N GLN A 183 2.77 11.91 -36.44
CA GLN A 183 2.39 11.14 -37.63
C GLN A 183 1.88 9.72 -37.31
N GLY A 184 2.31 9.13 -36.20
CA GLY A 184 1.94 7.79 -35.73
C GLY A 184 0.73 7.77 -34.79
N GLY A 185 0.09 8.91 -34.54
CA GLY A 185 -1.13 9.03 -33.76
C GLY A 185 -0.97 9.84 -32.47
N THR A 186 -1.94 9.70 -31.57
CA THR A 186 -1.95 10.39 -30.28
C THR A 186 -1.23 9.59 -29.21
N PHE A 187 -0.45 10.26 -28.37
CA PHE A 187 0.19 9.65 -27.20
C PHE A 187 0.12 10.60 -26.00
N VAL A 188 0.31 10.05 -24.81
CA VAL A 188 0.23 10.80 -23.55
C VAL A 188 1.50 10.59 -22.75
N ILE A 189 2.05 11.69 -22.25
CA ILE A 189 3.12 11.68 -21.27
C ILE A 189 2.53 12.10 -19.92
N THR A 190 2.72 11.27 -18.89
CA THR A 190 2.21 11.49 -17.54
C THR A 190 3.35 11.82 -16.59
N ARG A 191 3.22 12.86 -15.77
CA ARG A 191 4.18 13.15 -14.69
C ARG A 191 3.45 13.26 -13.37
N ARG A 192 3.98 12.63 -12.32
CA ARG A 192 3.46 12.83 -10.96
C ARG A 192 3.73 14.27 -10.54
N VAL A 193 2.76 14.91 -9.90
CA VAL A 193 2.96 16.21 -9.27
C VAL A 193 2.72 16.06 -7.77
N LYS A 194 3.59 16.68 -6.98
CA LYS A 194 3.53 16.64 -5.52
C LYS A 194 3.64 18.05 -4.97
N ALA A 195 2.88 18.31 -3.92
CA ALA A 195 2.97 19.52 -3.13
C ALA A 195 2.63 19.21 -1.67
N VAL A 196 3.21 19.97 -0.75
CA VAL A 196 2.87 19.90 0.68
C VAL A 196 2.26 21.23 1.07
N ALA A 197 1.08 21.20 1.71
CA ALA A 197 0.47 22.40 2.28
C ALA A 197 0.64 22.41 3.80
N GLY A 198 1.38 23.38 4.29
CA GLY A 198 1.58 23.62 5.71
C GLY A 198 2.82 24.46 5.99
N ASN A 199 3.30 24.41 7.22
CA ASN A 199 4.44 25.20 7.66
C ASN A 199 5.75 24.46 7.34
N GLU A 200 6.86 25.20 7.30
CA GLU A 200 8.22 24.64 7.15
C GLU A 200 8.53 23.55 8.21
N ASP A 201 7.87 23.62 9.37
CA ASP A 201 7.95 22.59 10.43
C ASP A 201 7.54 21.18 9.96
N LEU A 202 6.72 21.05 8.92
CA LEU A 202 6.33 19.75 8.39
C LEU A 202 7.51 18.98 7.78
N ASP A 203 8.49 19.68 7.24
CA ASP A 203 9.71 19.05 6.73
C ASP A 203 10.58 18.53 7.88
N ALA A 204 10.58 19.22 9.04
CA ALA A 204 11.22 18.75 10.27
C ALA A 204 10.49 17.54 10.90
N LEU A 205 9.17 17.45 10.70
CA LEU A 205 8.35 16.32 11.15
C LEU A 205 8.32 15.16 10.15
N ALA A 206 8.93 15.31 8.97
CA ALA A 206 9.03 14.22 8.01
C ALA A 206 9.84 13.07 8.64
N PRO A 207 9.39 11.81 8.49
CA PRO A 207 10.10 10.69 9.07
C PRO A 207 11.51 10.61 8.47
N ILE A 208 12.54 10.80 9.31
CA ILE A 208 13.96 10.77 8.93
C ILE A 208 14.33 9.40 8.34
N THR A 209 13.70 8.34 8.84
CA THR A 209 13.87 6.98 8.34
C THR A 209 12.64 6.54 7.56
N PRO A 210 12.79 5.98 6.34
CA PRO A 210 11.70 5.35 5.62
C PRO A 210 10.94 4.39 6.54
N TYR A 211 9.61 4.44 6.50
CA TYR A 211 8.79 3.52 7.29
C TYR A 211 9.19 2.09 6.95
N ARG A 212 9.88 1.42 7.88
CA ARG A 212 10.08 -0.01 7.81
C ARG A 212 8.81 -0.62 8.36
N ARG A 213 8.01 -1.21 7.46
CA ARG A 213 6.92 -2.09 7.89
C ARG A 213 7.53 -3.07 8.90
N PRO A 214 6.99 -3.16 10.13
CA PRO A 214 7.42 -4.18 11.07
C PRO A 214 7.41 -5.52 10.34
N PRO A 215 8.46 -6.36 10.50
CA PRO A 215 8.50 -7.67 9.88
C PRO A 215 7.16 -8.34 10.18
N ARG A 216 6.53 -8.93 9.15
CA ARG A 216 5.33 -9.72 9.37
C ARG A 216 5.71 -10.76 10.40
N VAL A 217 5.09 -10.69 11.57
CA VAL A 217 5.13 -11.81 12.50
C VAL A 217 4.49 -12.94 11.71
N ASP A 218 5.25 -14.00 11.45
CA ASP A 218 4.68 -15.18 10.82
C ASP A 218 3.46 -15.55 11.65
N ASP A 219 2.32 -15.72 10.98
CA ASP A 219 1.13 -16.30 11.59
C ASP A 219 1.49 -17.76 11.87
N SER A 220 2.33 -18.00 12.88
CA SER A 220 2.73 -19.33 13.32
C SER A 220 1.48 -19.96 13.94
N ASP A 221 0.81 -20.67 13.05
CA ASP A 221 -0.22 -21.70 13.16
C ASP A 221 -0.82 -21.90 14.55
N SER A 222 -2.14 -21.70 14.59
CA SER A 222 -3.04 -21.90 15.72
C SER A 222 -3.10 -23.33 16.25
N ASP A 223 -2.41 -24.28 15.61
CA ASP A 223 -2.63 -25.72 15.76
C ASP A 223 -1.44 -26.46 16.39
N GLU A 224 -0.45 -25.74 16.93
CA GLU A 224 0.69 -26.36 17.62
C GLU A 224 0.33 -26.84 19.05
N ASP A 225 0.97 -27.93 19.49
CA ASP A 225 0.75 -28.53 20.81
C ASP A 225 1.03 -27.53 21.95
N ILE A 226 -0.04 -27.14 22.66
CA ILE A 226 0.02 -26.25 23.82
C ILE A 226 0.14 -27.09 25.09
N VAL A 227 1.25 -26.96 25.81
CA VAL A 227 1.38 -27.52 27.15
C VAL A 227 0.88 -26.49 28.17
N GLU A 228 -0.19 -26.87 28.88
CA GLU A 228 -0.69 -26.09 30.01
C GLU A 228 0.26 -26.25 31.20
N VAL A 229 0.88 -25.16 31.63
CA VAL A 229 1.73 -25.17 32.82
C VAL A 229 0.82 -25.16 34.05
N GLY A 230 0.59 -26.33 34.63
CA GLY A 230 -0.24 -26.47 35.82
C GLY A 230 0.26 -25.60 36.97
N ARG A 231 -0.64 -24.82 37.60
CA ARG A 231 -0.31 -24.10 38.84
C ARG A 231 0.11 -25.13 39.89
N GLY A 232 1.35 -25.05 40.37
CA GLY A 232 1.80 -25.81 41.52
C GLY A 232 0.82 -25.60 42.68
N ALA A 233 0.46 -26.69 43.36
CA ALA A 233 -0.68 -26.82 44.28
C ALA A 233 -0.65 -25.91 45.55
N GLY A 234 0.15 -24.86 45.59
CA GLY A 234 0.33 -23.97 46.75
C GLY A 234 0.11 -22.48 46.49
N ILE A 235 -0.15 -22.04 45.25
CA ILE A 235 -0.44 -20.62 44.98
C ILE A 235 -1.94 -20.41 45.16
N GLY A 236 -2.32 -19.94 46.34
CA GLY A 236 -3.69 -19.57 46.68
C GLY A 236 -4.30 -18.73 45.55
N ALA A 237 -5.37 -19.23 44.95
CA ALA A 237 -6.12 -18.49 43.95
C ALA A 237 -6.53 -17.15 44.58
N GLY A 238 -5.96 -16.05 44.10
CA GLY A 238 -6.49 -14.72 44.39
C GLY A 238 -7.99 -14.68 44.08
N PRO A 239 -8.74 -13.76 44.69
CA PRO A 239 -10.20 -13.71 44.59
C PRO A 239 -10.60 -13.83 43.12
N ARG A 240 -11.28 -14.94 42.77
CA ARG A 240 -11.86 -15.12 41.45
C ARG A 240 -12.82 -13.96 41.24
N VAL A 241 -12.53 -13.10 40.27
CA VAL A 241 -13.51 -12.14 39.78
C VAL A 241 -14.65 -12.99 39.20
N GLN A 242 -15.73 -13.09 39.96
CA GLN A 242 -16.93 -13.76 39.50
C GLN A 242 -17.55 -12.83 38.46
N TYR A 243 -17.41 -13.17 37.18
CA TYR A 243 -18.12 -12.50 36.11
C TYR A 243 -19.62 -12.76 36.35
N LEU A 244 -20.31 -11.77 36.89
CA LEU A 244 -21.76 -11.81 37.05
C LEU A 244 -22.36 -11.78 35.64
N PRO A 245 -23.08 -12.82 35.19
CA PRO A 245 -23.49 -12.97 33.79
C PRO A 245 -24.51 -11.94 33.29
N GLU A 246 -24.98 -11.01 34.13
CA GLU A 246 -26.13 -10.14 33.81
C GLU A 246 -26.02 -8.74 34.39
N ARG A 247 -24.82 -8.14 34.44
CA ARG A 247 -24.76 -6.69 34.60
C ARG A 247 -24.98 -6.06 33.24
N ALA A 248 -26.23 -5.65 32.97
CA ALA A 248 -26.48 -4.60 32.00
C ALA A 248 -25.41 -3.51 32.20
N LEU A 249 -24.77 -3.08 31.12
CA LEU A 249 -23.75 -2.04 31.11
C LEU A 249 -24.37 -0.72 31.57
N ASN A 250 -24.62 -0.60 32.87
CA ASN A 250 -25.12 0.60 33.52
C ASN A 250 -23.89 1.42 33.93
N VAL A 251 -23.09 1.78 32.93
CA VAL A 251 -21.95 2.67 33.09
C VAL A 251 -22.47 4.08 32.87
N ASP A 252 -22.39 4.91 33.91
CA ASP A 252 -22.70 6.33 33.80
C ASP A 252 -21.78 6.97 32.76
N GLY A 253 -22.35 7.67 31.77
CA GLY A 253 -21.61 8.34 30.70
C GLY A 253 -21.69 7.70 29.31
N ILE A 254 -22.37 6.56 29.15
CA ILE A 254 -22.69 6.04 27.81
C ILE A 254 -23.77 6.95 27.18
N PRO A 255 -23.53 7.55 25.99
CA PRO A 255 -24.53 8.37 25.30
C PRO A 255 -25.84 7.59 25.10
N GLU A 256 -26.97 8.28 25.28
CA GLU A 256 -28.30 7.68 25.27
C GLU A 256 -28.59 6.90 23.96
N GLN A 257 -28.06 7.39 22.83
CA GLN A 257 -28.13 6.73 21.52
C GLN A 257 -27.42 5.36 21.48
N MET A 258 -26.26 5.24 22.15
CA MET A 258 -25.52 3.97 22.24
C MET A 258 -26.24 3.00 23.17
N ARG A 259 -26.86 3.51 24.23
CA ARG A 259 -27.69 2.71 25.15
C ARG A 259 -28.90 2.16 24.41
N GLU A 260 -29.58 3.00 23.63
CA GLU A 260 -30.72 2.62 22.81
C GLU A 260 -30.32 1.52 21.82
N LEU A 261 -29.24 1.70 21.05
CA LEU A 261 -28.69 0.69 20.13
C LEU A 261 -28.34 -0.66 20.79
N LEU A 262 -27.83 -0.64 22.04
CA LEU A 262 -27.49 -1.86 22.78
C LEU A 262 -28.73 -2.57 23.35
N THR A 263 -29.80 -1.83 23.66
CA THR A 263 -31.07 -2.39 24.15
C THR A 263 -32.06 -2.77 23.04
N SER A 264 -32.05 -2.03 21.93
CA SER A 264 -32.85 -2.28 20.73
C SER A 264 -32.10 -3.25 19.81
N GLY A 265 -31.71 -4.41 20.36
CA GLY A 265 -31.16 -5.50 19.56
C GLY A 265 -31.98 -5.65 18.28
N PRO A 266 -31.34 -5.93 17.13
CA PRO A 266 -31.95 -5.76 15.82
C PRO A 266 -33.36 -6.32 15.82
N ASP A 267 -34.36 -5.51 15.44
CA ASP A 267 -35.78 -5.87 15.44
C ASP A 267 -36.08 -7.12 14.57
N GLY A 268 -35.06 -7.69 13.93
CA GLY A 268 -35.00 -9.08 13.46
C GLY A 268 -35.91 -9.35 12.27
N SER A 269 -36.71 -8.37 11.86
CA SER A 269 -37.73 -8.47 10.84
C SER A 269 -37.17 -8.30 9.44
N SER A 270 -36.08 -7.54 9.27
CA SER A 270 -35.37 -7.42 8.00
C SER A 270 -34.16 -8.35 7.92
N VAL A 271 -34.11 -9.17 6.88
CA VAL A 271 -32.95 -10.02 6.54
C VAL A 271 -31.71 -9.16 6.27
N GLU A 272 -31.89 -7.93 5.77
CA GLU A 272 -30.81 -6.99 5.47
C GLU A 272 -30.13 -6.47 6.74
N ASP A 273 -30.91 -6.20 7.81
CA ASP A 273 -30.37 -5.74 9.09
C ASP A 273 -29.50 -6.82 9.75
N ARG A 274 -29.93 -8.09 9.68
CA ARG A 274 -29.14 -9.22 10.22
C ARG A 274 -27.81 -9.37 9.49
N ALA A 275 -27.80 -9.20 8.17
CA ALA A 275 -26.57 -9.25 7.38
C ALA A 275 -25.63 -8.08 7.74
N HIS A 276 -26.18 -6.87 7.92
CA HIS A 276 -25.42 -5.69 8.34
C HIS A 276 -24.73 -5.91 9.70
N TRP A 277 -25.46 -6.34 10.72
CA TRP A 277 -24.90 -6.59 12.05
C TRP A 277 -23.91 -7.75 12.08
N SER A 278 -24.20 -8.82 11.32
CA SER A 278 -23.25 -9.93 11.14
C SER A 278 -21.92 -9.45 10.55
N ASN A 279 -21.98 -8.58 9.53
CA ASN A 279 -20.78 -8.01 8.91
C ASN A 279 -20.02 -7.07 9.87
N LEU A 280 -20.74 -6.27 10.67
CA LEU A 280 -20.13 -5.41 11.69
C LEU A 280 -19.42 -6.22 12.77
N VAL A 281 -20.06 -7.25 13.32
CA VAL A 281 -19.44 -8.15 14.32
C VAL A 281 -18.23 -8.87 13.73
N HIS A 282 -18.32 -9.30 12.48
CA HIS A 282 -17.19 -9.93 11.79
C HIS A 282 -16.03 -8.95 11.58
N ALA A 283 -16.30 -7.70 11.19
CA ALA A 283 -15.30 -6.66 11.07
C ALA A 283 -14.64 -6.34 12.42
N GLU A 284 -15.42 -6.25 13.49
CA GLU A 284 -14.92 -6.03 14.85
C GLU A 284 -14.04 -7.19 15.33
N HIS A 285 -14.47 -8.43 15.08
CA HIS A 285 -13.67 -9.61 15.40
C HIS A 285 -12.32 -9.60 14.67
N LEU A 286 -12.33 -9.28 13.38
CA LEU A 286 -11.12 -9.20 12.57
C LEU A 286 -10.20 -8.05 13.03
N GLN A 287 -10.76 -6.92 13.44
CA GLN A 287 -10.01 -5.81 14.04
C GLN A 287 -9.38 -6.24 15.37
N ALA A 288 -10.13 -6.91 16.25
CA ALA A 288 -9.63 -7.42 17.52
C ALA A 288 -8.50 -8.44 17.31
N GLU A 289 -8.61 -9.35 16.33
CA GLU A 289 -7.52 -10.25 15.97
C GLU A 289 -6.27 -9.51 15.49
N ILE A 290 -6.43 -8.48 14.65
CA ILE A 290 -5.31 -7.64 14.18
C ILE A 290 -4.66 -6.91 15.36
N GLU A 291 -5.44 -6.39 16.29
CA GLU A 291 -4.94 -5.70 17.48
C GLU A 291 -4.20 -6.65 18.42
N LEU A 292 -4.75 -7.84 18.69
CA LEU A 292 -4.08 -8.89 19.45
C LEU A 292 -2.74 -9.27 18.81
N LYS A 293 -2.68 -9.39 17.48
CA LYS A 293 -1.42 -9.64 16.75
C LYS A 293 -0.38 -8.54 16.94
N ARG A 294 -0.77 -7.29 17.24
CA ARG A 294 0.20 -6.21 17.54
C ARG A 294 0.89 -6.39 18.88
N PHE A 295 0.28 -7.13 19.81
CA PHE A 295 0.88 -7.47 21.10
C PHE A 295 1.75 -8.73 21.03
N ASN A 296 1.86 -9.40 19.87
CA ASN A 296 2.83 -10.46 19.67
C ASN A 296 4.23 -9.84 19.66
N MET A 297 5.01 -10.13 20.71
CA MET A 297 6.37 -9.63 20.85
C MET A 297 7.35 -10.76 20.58
N ASN A 298 8.32 -10.50 19.71
CA ASN A 298 9.42 -11.43 19.42
C ASN A 298 10.67 -11.02 20.20
N ASN A 299 11.50 -11.99 20.55
CA ASN A 299 12.80 -11.77 21.21
C ASN A 299 12.71 -11.01 22.55
N VAL A 300 11.59 -11.15 23.26
CA VAL A 300 11.43 -10.56 24.58
C VAL A 300 12.20 -11.39 25.61
N THR A 301 13.00 -10.71 26.41
CA THR A 301 13.63 -11.28 27.59
C THR A 301 12.63 -11.24 28.73
N LEU A 302 12.20 -12.40 29.22
CA LEU A 302 11.33 -12.50 30.38
C LEU A 302 12.16 -12.45 31.67
N GLU A 303 11.72 -11.67 32.65
CA GLU A 303 12.35 -11.65 33.96
C GLU A 303 12.01 -12.92 34.73
N HIS A 304 13.03 -13.60 35.25
CA HIS A 304 12.87 -14.81 36.05
C HIS A 304 12.80 -14.43 37.53
N VAL A 305 11.63 -14.67 38.15
CA VAL A 305 11.39 -14.41 39.57
C VAL A 305 11.02 -15.73 40.25
N ASN A 306 11.90 -16.23 41.13
CA ASN A 306 11.80 -17.54 41.78
C ASN A 306 11.74 -18.71 40.79
N ASN A 307 10.57 -19.30 40.55
CA ASN A 307 10.35 -20.43 39.64
C ASN A 307 9.43 -20.05 38.47
N TYR A 308 9.19 -18.76 38.24
CA TYR A 308 8.25 -18.26 37.23
C TYR A 308 8.87 -17.15 36.39
N TYR A 309 8.50 -17.10 35.12
CA TYR A 309 8.83 -15.99 34.23
C TYR A 309 7.70 -14.97 34.25
N ARG A 310 8.02 -13.70 34.53
CA ARG A 310 7.01 -12.63 34.64
C ARG A 310 6.99 -11.77 33.37
N PRO A 311 5.94 -11.88 32.55
CA PRO A 311 5.68 -10.90 31.50
C PRO A 311 5.06 -9.64 32.14
N SER A 312 5.19 -8.49 31.48
CA SER A 312 4.47 -7.26 31.83
C SER A 312 3.02 -7.30 31.29
N VAL A 313 2.22 -8.27 31.77
CA VAL A 313 0.84 -8.51 31.32
C VAL A 313 -0.12 -8.43 32.52
N ILE A 314 -1.39 -8.08 32.27
CA ILE A 314 -2.43 -8.01 33.30
C ILE A 314 -2.69 -9.43 33.85
N VAL A 315 -2.80 -9.54 35.17
CA VAL A 315 -3.06 -10.81 35.84
C VAL A 315 -4.41 -11.39 35.36
N GLY A 316 -4.39 -12.61 34.84
CA GLY A 316 -5.59 -13.30 34.34
C GLY A 316 -5.63 -13.44 32.81
N ASP A 317 -4.79 -12.72 32.08
CA ASP A 317 -4.67 -12.88 30.63
C ASP A 317 -3.92 -14.17 30.28
N LYS A 318 -4.40 -14.84 29.24
CA LYS A 318 -3.76 -16.06 28.74
C LYS A 318 -2.69 -15.69 27.74
N ILE A 319 -1.44 -15.98 28.07
CA ILE A 319 -0.31 -15.76 27.16
C ILE A 319 0.24 -17.08 26.65
N LYS A 320 0.70 -17.07 25.40
CA LYS A 320 1.48 -18.15 24.81
C LYS A 320 2.94 -17.69 24.73
N VAL A 321 3.86 -18.48 25.28
CA VAL A 321 5.30 -18.19 25.25
C VAL A 321 6.02 -19.33 24.54
N ARG A 322 6.97 -18.96 23.69
CA ARG A 322 7.86 -19.89 22.98
C ARG A 322 9.32 -19.48 23.21
N PRO A 323 10.20 -20.38 23.66
CA PRO A 323 11.63 -20.11 23.77
C PRO A 323 12.23 -19.77 22.40
N HIS A 324 13.16 -18.82 22.31
CA HIS A 324 13.79 -18.43 21.03
C HIS A 324 14.86 -19.43 20.52
N THR A 325 14.87 -20.67 21.00
CA THR A 325 15.90 -21.66 20.65
C THR A 325 15.55 -22.34 19.32
N ASN A 326 16.48 -22.39 18.36
CA ASN A 326 16.34 -23.00 17.01
C ASN A 326 16.06 -24.53 16.97
N ASN A 327 15.47 -25.14 18.01
CA ASN A 327 15.28 -26.58 18.07
C ASN A 327 13.88 -26.99 17.59
N PRO A 328 13.74 -27.87 16.58
CA PRO A 328 12.48 -28.20 15.91
C PRO A 328 11.50 -29.09 16.72
N GLY A 329 11.48 -28.99 18.05
CA GLY A 329 10.55 -29.70 18.95
C GLY A 329 9.82 -28.76 19.91
N GLU A 330 9.60 -27.52 19.48
CA GLU A 330 9.17 -26.43 20.34
C GLU A 330 7.69 -26.53 20.74
N VAL A 331 7.46 -26.51 22.04
CA VAL A 331 6.15 -26.54 22.67
C VAL A 331 5.77 -25.12 23.07
N TRP A 332 4.51 -24.75 22.84
CA TRP A 332 3.98 -23.51 23.39
C TRP A 332 3.59 -23.69 24.85
N PHE A 333 4.07 -22.79 25.70
CA PHE A 333 3.66 -22.75 27.10
C PHE A 333 2.50 -21.76 27.26
N ARG A 334 1.39 -22.23 27.84
CA ARG A 334 0.26 -21.37 28.21
C ARG A 334 0.34 -20.99 29.69
N GLY A 335 0.48 -19.70 29.96
CA GLY A 335 0.45 -19.12 31.32
C GLY A 335 -0.88 -18.41 31.64
N VAL A 336 -1.14 -18.19 32.93
CA VAL A 336 -2.27 -17.40 33.51
C VAL A 336 -1.78 -16.52 34.65
#